data_AF-A0AAU9IZ97-F1
#
_entry.id   AF-A0AAU9IZ97-F1
#
_cell.length_a   1.000
_cell.length_b   1.000
_cell.length_c   1.000
_cell.angle_alpha   90.00
_cell.angle_beta   90.00
_cell.angle_gamma   90.00
#
_symmetry.space_group_name_H-M   'P 1'
#
loop_
_entity.id
_entity.type
_entity.pdbx_description
1 polymer ?
#
loop_
_entity_poly.entity_id
_entity_poly.type
_entity_poly.pdbx_seq_one_letter_code
_entity_poly.pdbx_strand_id
1 'polypeptide(L)'
;MKGVKLKPIFLPNDDIMVQPPNVLSTSRENDSREDKKRYTTSTIEQLKDLLRGRKLRKLDTKQIKAQEEQAQVEILSDWKIHRSPLRSPKSPRSPTKRFTFKFQTPDQTSHSTRIEPIHSLLNHSSKFDEITSAIQSVLHLERNRKREEENERKRFQEANKLFEEATHAEMARIKKEIENSVLAIHDWKKQVEETKQKIKDLEVKYENDVVEYHQQEAEEFLFNKVKGEPLGSENERFIRKEKIRQKKQALYVNFHKQHDDLVYTLEKNQKMLENSQELRKNLKKELKKAKARLINVYCRILKDGSDIRSEGLRWVIKALWSMNEPVPVSAFPKFLDDESAHFLLSMAQKDIELKEFQARLDRLKDEIKQKQLNGSFTRTPRDILETVKLRIKKLSTSREGKPIHLNKSMRVSEKDTDFAPETENISIHSEITWVRENISRIIDVMNNMIEKEILRVSRQIKPTENIKEPGLLHIIKCLVGDKAREFQKLTQRTASQGRNRVALAPITN
;
A
#
# COMPACT_ATOMS: atom_id res chain seq x y z
N MET A 1 0.20 1.67 -27.13
CA MET A 1 0.47 1.12 -25.78
C MET A 1 -0.57 0.03 -25.52
N LYS A 2 -0.15 -1.21 -25.24
CA LYS A 2 -1.10 -2.27 -24.86
C LYS A 2 -1.70 -1.88 -23.50
N GLY A 3 -3.01 -1.73 -23.41
CA GLY A 3 -3.67 -1.45 -22.13
C GLY A 3 -3.31 -2.55 -21.12
N VAL A 4 -2.77 -2.16 -19.97
CA VAL A 4 -2.51 -3.10 -18.86
C VAL A 4 -3.88 -3.64 -18.44
N LYS A 5 -4.09 -4.94 -18.66
CA LYS A 5 -5.35 -5.61 -18.34
C LYS A 5 -5.40 -5.86 -16.83
N LEU A 6 -6.39 -5.28 -16.15
CA LEU A 6 -6.68 -5.61 -14.76
C LEU A 6 -7.04 -7.10 -14.66
N LYS A 7 -6.47 -7.80 -13.68
CA LYS A 7 -6.71 -9.23 -13.47
C LYS A 7 -7.84 -9.42 -12.45
N PRO A 8 -9.01 -9.94 -12.85
CA PRO A 8 -10.04 -10.31 -11.91
C PRO A 8 -9.64 -11.61 -11.17
N ILE A 9 -9.86 -11.64 -9.86
CA ILE A 9 -9.84 -12.85 -9.06
C ILE A 9 -11.30 -13.20 -8.75
N PHE A 10 -11.70 -14.43 -9.05
CA PHE A 10 -13.01 -14.95 -8.68
C PHE A 10 -12.91 -15.67 -7.33
N LEU A 11 -13.70 -15.24 -6.36
CA LEU A 11 -13.83 -15.92 -5.07
C LEU A 11 -14.96 -16.97 -5.13
N PRO A 12 -14.93 -17.99 -4.26
CA PRO A 12 -15.98 -19.01 -4.19
C PRO A 12 -17.40 -18.47 -3.90
N ASN A 13 -17.49 -17.25 -3.36
CA ASN A 13 -18.75 -16.57 -3.03
C ASN A 13 -19.29 -15.72 -4.19
N ASP A 14 -18.86 -15.99 -5.42
CA ASP A 14 -19.17 -15.22 -6.64
C ASP A 14 -18.73 -13.75 -6.61
N ASP A 15 -17.90 -13.34 -5.63
CA ASP A 15 -17.35 -11.98 -5.58
C ASP A 15 -16.15 -11.86 -6.53
N ILE A 16 -16.10 -10.74 -7.26
CA ILE A 16 -15.05 -10.41 -8.21
C ILE A 16 -14.14 -9.38 -7.56
N MET A 17 -12.87 -9.74 -7.37
CA MET A 17 -11.86 -8.86 -6.81
C MET A 17 -10.94 -8.34 -7.92
N VAL A 18 -10.72 -7.03 -7.98
CA VAL A 18 -9.85 -6.40 -8.97
C VAL A 18 -8.47 -6.14 -8.36
N GLN A 19 -7.45 -6.85 -8.85
CA GLN A 19 -6.08 -6.69 -8.37
C GLN A 19 -5.48 -5.33 -8.74
N PRO A 20 -4.56 -4.80 -7.91
CA PRO A 20 -3.78 -3.62 -8.26
C PRO A 20 -2.97 -3.86 -9.55
N PRO A 21 -2.70 -2.82 -10.34
CA PRO A 21 -1.79 -2.92 -11.49
C PRO A 21 -0.41 -3.44 -11.07
N ASN A 22 0.18 -4.33 -11.87
CA ASN A 22 1.48 -4.95 -11.57
C ASN A 22 2.61 -3.95 -11.28
N VAL A 23 2.48 -2.71 -11.75
CA VAL A 23 3.52 -1.70 -11.55
C VAL A 23 3.72 -1.39 -10.05
N LEU A 24 2.65 -1.44 -9.26
CA LEU A 24 2.73 -1.30 -7.80
C LEU A 24 3.38 -2.50 -7.11
N SER A 25 3.26 -3.71 -7.66
CA SER A 25 3.83 -4.92 -7.06
C SER A 25 5.32 -5.10 -7.36
N THR A 26 5.82 -4.59 -8.50
CA THR A 26 7.23 -4.75 -8.90
C THR A 26 8.24 -4.10 -7.95
N SER A 27 7.87 -3.03 -7.24
CA SER A 27 8.78 -2.37 -6.29
C SER A 27 9.08 -3.21 -5.05
N ARG A 28 8.28 -4.24 -4.78
CA ARG A 28 8.37 -5.05 -3.54
C ARG A 28 8.81 -6.49 -3.77
N GLU A 29 8.61 -7.02 -4.98
CA GLU A 29 8.96 -8.40 -5.31
C GLU A 29 10.47 -8.65 -5.52
N ASN A 30 11.28 -7.60 -5.70
CA ASN A 30 12.73 -7.76 -5.81
C ASN A 30 13.38 -8.26 -4.50
N ASP A 31 12.70 -8.21 -3.36
CA ASP A 31 13.22 -8.69 -2.07
C ASP A 31 12.82 -10.16 -1.74
N SER A 32 12.04 -10.86 -2.57
CA SER A 32 11.51 -12.18 -2.19
C SER A 32 11.41 -13.23 -3.30
N ARG A 33 12.11 -13.05 -4.43
CA ARG A 33 12.11 -14.03 -5.53
C ARG A 33 13.05 -15.20 -5.26
N GLU A 34 12.58 -16.16 -4.47
CA GLU A 34 13.01 -17.56 -4.62
C GLU A 34 11.85 -18.55 -4.82
N ASP A 35 10.61 -18.26 -4.44
CA ASP A 35 9.52 -19.24 -4.59
C ASP A 35 8.21 -18.63 -5.10
N LYS A 36 7.90 -18.80 -6.40
CA LYS A 36 6.51 -19.04 -6.85
C LYS A 36 6.41 -19.49 -8.31
N LYS A 37 5.80 -20.68 -8.45
CA LYS A 37 5.44 -21.38 -9.69
C LYS A 37 4.37 -20.62 -10.48
N ARG A 38 4.43 -20.83 -11.79
CA ARG A 38 3.69 -20.17 -12.89
C ARG A 38 2.17 -20.33 -12.75
N TYR A 39 1.44 -19.21 -12.65
CA TYR A 39 0.02 -19.13 -12.99
C TYR A 39 -0.12 -18.51 -14.39
N THR A 40 -0.71 -19.26 -15.31
CA THR A 40 -0.99 -18.84 -16.69
C THR A 40 -2.11 -17.79 -16.73
N THR A 41 -1.86 -16.69 -17.44
CA THR A 41 -2.77 -15.55 -17.60
C THR A 41 -3.86 -15.82 -18.64
N SER A 42 -5.13 -15.64 -18.28
CA SER A 42 -6.29 -15.67 -19.19
C SER A 42 -6.57 -14.30 -19.83
N THR A 43 -7.14 -14.29 -21.04
CA THR A 43 -7.40 -13.12 -21.90
C THR A 43 -8.79 -12.49 -21.70
N ILE A 44 -8.93 -11.19 -21.99
CA ILE A 44 -10.18 -10.40 -21.89
C ILE A 44 -11.38 -10.98 -22.67
N GLU A 45 -11.14 -11.70 -23.76
CA GLU A 45 -12.21 -12.38 -24.53
C GLU A 45 -12.80 -13.55 -23.74
N GLN A 46 -11.96 -14.28 -22.99
CA GLN A 46 -12.42 -15.34 -22.08
C GLN A 46 -13.23 -14.77 -20.92
N LEU A 47 -13.00 -13.51 -20.50
CA LEU A 47 -13.78 -12.81 -19.50
C LEU A 47 -15.21 -12.51 -20.00
N LYS A 48 -15.36 -12.07 -21.26
CA LYS A 48 -16.69 -11.82 -21.86
C LYS A 48 -17.50 -13.11 -22.02
N ASP A 49 -16.85 -14.24 -22.31
CA ASP A 49 -17.51 -15.53 -22.42
C ASP A 49 -17.84 -16.17 -21.06
N LEU A 50 -17.05 -15.90 -20.02
CA LEU A 50 -17.30 -16.34 -18.64
C LEU A 50 -18.42 -15.55 -17.97
N LEU A 51 -18.51 -14.24 -18.21
CA LEU A 51 -19.58 -13.38 -17.70
C LEU A 51 -20.95 -13.67 -18.34
N ARG A 52 -21.00 -14.40 -19.48
CA ARG A 52 -22.25 -14.79 -20.17
C ARG A 52 -22.87 -16.10 -19.68
N GLY A 53 -22.49 -16.60 -18.50
CA GLY A 53 -23.29 -17.60 -17.78
C GLY A 53 -23.01 -19.06 -18.16
N ARG A 54 -21.76 -19.52 -17.99
CA ARG A 54 -21.49 -20.96 -17.92
C ARG A 54 -21.71 -21.46 -16.49
N LYS A 55 -22.70 -22.34 -16.32
CA LYS A 55 -22.92 -23.14 -15.09
C LYS A 55 -21.61 -23.84 -14.71
N LEU A 56 -20.98 -23.37 -13.63
CA LEU A 56 -19.79 -23.97 -13.04
C LEU A 56 -20.10 -25.42 -12.64
N ARG A 57 -19.32 -26.37 -13.16
CA ARG A 57 -19.36 -27.77 -12.71
C ARG A 57 -18.96 -27.80 -11.23
N LYS A 58 -19.83 -28.37 -10.40
CA LYS A 58 -19.58 -28.61 -8.97
C LYS A 58 -18.34 -29.50 -8.83
N LEU A 59 -17.23 -28.94 -8.38
CA LEU A 59 -16.07 -29.69 -7.91
C LEU A 59 -16.42 -30.31 -6.55
N ASP A 60 -16.09 -31.59 -6.37
CA ASP A 60 -16.40 -32.37 -5.17
C ASP A 60 -15.77 -31.75 -3.91
N THR A 61 -16.61 -31.09 -3.11
CA THR A 61 -16.26 -30.36 -1.89
C THR A 61 -16.05 -31.26 -0.66
N LYS A 62 -16.07 -32.58 -0.81
CA LYS A 62 -16.00 -33.52 0.31
C LYS A 62 -14.63 -33.55 0.99
N GLN A 63 -13.52 -33.43 0.25
CA GLN A 63 -12.17 -33.47 0.85
C GLN A 63 -11.80 -32.18 1.59
N ILE A 64 -12.26 -31.02 1.11
CA ILE A 64 -11.94 -29.72 1.73
C ILE A 64 -12.68 -29.57 3.07
N LYS A 65 -13.94 -30.03 3.15
CA LYS A 65 -14.71 -29.99 4.40
C LYS A 65 -14.11 -30.87 5.50
N ALA A 66 -13.57 -32.04 5.16
CA ALA A 66 -12.94 -32.93 6.14
C ALA A 66 -11.66 -32.32 6.75
N GLN A 67 -10.88 -31.56 5.96
CA GLN A 67 -9.69 -30.86 6.46
C GLN A 67 -10.04 -29.62 7.30
N GLU A 68 -11.08 -28.87 6.94
CA GLU A 68 -11.57 -27.76 7.76
C GLU A 68 -12.15 -28.22 9.11
N GLU A 69 -12.84 -29.37 9.12
CA GLU A 69 -13.42 -29.94 10.33
C GLU A 69 -12.33 -30.43 11.30
N GLN A 70 -11.27 -31.07 10.80
CA GLN A 70 -10.09 -31.43 11.61
C GLN A 70 -9.41 -30.20 12.22
N ALA A 71 -9.22 -29.13 11.45
CA ALA A 71 -8.60 -27.90 11.94
C ALA A 71 -9.46 -27.20 13.01
N GLN A 72 -10.79 -27.27 12.91
CA GLN A 72 -11.69 -26.72 13.92
C GLN A 72 -11.67 -27.53 15.22
N VAL A 73 -11.55 -28.86 15.14
CA VAL A 73 -11.43 -29.73 16.32
C VAL A 73 -10.12 -29.47 17.07
N GLU A 74 -9.01 -29.26 16.35
CA GLU A 74 -7.69 -28.95 16.94
C GLU A 74 -7.69 -27.60 17.68
N ILE A 75 -8.36 -26.58 17.12
CA ILE A 75 -8.56 -25.27 17.77
C ILE A 75 -9.41 -25.39 19.05
N LEU A 76 -10.43 -26.26 19.05
CA LEU A 76 -11.29 -26.50 20.21
C LEU A 76 -10.59 -27.31 21.31
N SER A 77 -9.68 -28.23 20.95
CA SER A 77 -8.87 -28.95 21.94
C SER A 77 -7.86 -28.04 22.65
N ASP A 78 -7.22 -27.13 21.93
CA ASP A 78 -6.30 -26.14 22.52
C ASP A 78 -7.01 -25.17 23.47
N TRP A 79 -8.27 -24.84 23.16
CA TRP A 79 -9.12 -24.03 24.04
C TRP A 79 -9.43 -24.71 25.39
N LYS A 80 -9.43 -26.03 25.43
CA LYS A 80 -9.79 -26.83 26.62
C LYS A 80 -8.58 -27.04 27.55
N ILE A 81 -7.36 -27.03 27.01
CA ILE A 81 -6.11 -27.27 27.76
C ILE A 81 -5.70 -26.03 28.58
N HIS A 82 -6.08 -24.82 28.17
CA HIS A 82 -5.67 -23.56 28.83
C HIS A 82 -6.68 -22.98 29.85
N ARG A 83 -7.64 -23.76 30.35
CA ARG A 83 -8.49 -23.36 31.48
C ARG A 83 -8.43 -24.38 32.62
N SER A 84 -7.46 -24.20 33.50
CA SER A 84 -7.52 -24.74 34.86
C SER A 84 -8.66 -24.08 35.66
N PRO A 85 -9.35 -24.82 36.55
CA PRO A 85 -10.63 -24.41 37.12
C PRO A 85 -10.46 -23.64 38.43
N LEU A 86 -9.88 -22.44 38.41
CA LEU A 86 -9.85 -21.59 39.60
C LEU A 86 -10.13 -20.12 39.23
N ARG A 87 -11.24 -19.62 39.79
CA ARG A 87 -11.79 -18.25 39.71
C ARG A 87 -12.45 -17.85 38.39
N SER A 88 -13.75 -18.11 38.33
CA SER A 88 -14.68 -17.36 37.49
C SER A 88 -14.59 -15.85 37.80
N PRO A 89 -14.29 -14.98 36.82
CA PRO A 89 -14.53 -13.56 37.00
C PRO A 89 -16.04 -13.32 36.94
N LYS A 90 -16.62 -12.89 38.07
CA LYS A 90 -17.98 -12.33 38.11
C LYS A 90 -18.06 -11.23 37.05
N SER A 91 -18.96 -11.40 36.08
CA SER A 91 -19.17 -10.41 35.03
C SER A 91 -19.49 -9.05 35.67
N PRO A 92 -18.78 -7.96 35.32
CA PRO A 92 -19.26 -6.64 35.67
C PRO A 92 -20.51 -6.41 34.81
N ARG A 93 -21.68 -6.39 35.47
CA ARG A 93 -22.90 -5.80 34.92
C ARG A 93 -22.64 -4.31 34.72
N SER A 94 -21.99 -3.94 33.63
CA SER A 94 -22.05 -2.59 33.12
C SER A 94 -23.27 -2.48 32.21
N PRO A 95 -24.17 -1.51 32.42
CA PRO A 95 -25.26 -1.26 31.50
C PRO A 95 -24.64 -0.68 30.23
N THR A 96 -24.35 -1.53 29.25
CA THR A 96 -24.01 -1.10 27.90
C THR A 96 -25.26 -0.44 27.33
N LYS A 97 -25.36 0.87 27.53
CA LYS A 97 -26.26 1.75 26.77
C LYS A 97 -25.92 1.53 25.30
N ARG A 98 -26.69 0.66 24.64
CA ARG A 98 -26.71 0.54 23.19
C ARG A 98 -27.15 1.90 22.65
N PHE A 99 -26.18 2.73 22.24
CA PHE A 99 -26.43 3.86 21.35
C PHE A 99 -26.78 3.29 19.98
N THR A 100 -27.99 2.75 19.85
CA THR A 100 -28.65 2.69 18.55
C THR A 100 -29.08 4.11 18.24
N PHE A 101 -28.36 4.80 17.35
CA PHE A 101 -28.88 5.97 16.67
C PHE A 101 -30.10 5.52 15.85
N LYS A 102 -31.27 5.47 16.51
CA LYS A 102 -32.53 5.57 15.80
C LYS A 102 -32.55 7.00 15.26
N PHE A 103 -32.41 7.14 13.95
CA PHE A 103 -32.89 8.32 13.24
C PHE A 103 -34.37 8.46 13.59
N GLN A 104 -34.68 9.23 14.64
CA GLN A 104 -35.96 9.90 14.73
C GLN A 104 -35.90 10.96 13.64
N THR A 105 -36.36 10.58 12.46
CA THR A 105 -36.93 11.58 11.56
C THR A 105 -38.00 12.29 12.40
N PRO A 106 -37.94 13.62 12.54
CA PRO A 106 -39.03 14.32 13.19
C PRO A 106 -40.29 13.91 12.44
N ASP A 107 -41.28 13.45 13.19
CA ASP A 107 -42.59 13.05 12.67
C ASP A 107 -42.97 14.04 11.58
N GLN A 108 -43.09 13.52 10.36
CA GLN A 108 -43.71 14.22 9.26
C GLN A 108 -45.14 14.50 9.72
N THR A 109 -45.34 15.64 10.37
CA THR A 109 -46.62 16.32 10.31
C THR A 109 -46.87 16.52 8.84
N SER A 110 -47.73 15.67 8.31
CA SER A 110 -48.31 15.74 6.98
C SER A 110 -49.14 17.02 6.88
N HIS A 111 -48.46 18.16 6.85
CA HIS A 111 -49.01 19.36 6.24
C HIS A 111 -48.97 19.11 4.74
N SER A 112 -49.98 18.38 4.27
CA SER A 112 -50.43 18.42 2.90
C SER A 112 -50.81 19.87 2.62
N THR A 113 -49.84 20.67 2.19
CA THR A 113 -50.10 21.95 1.55
C THR A 113 -50.78 21.62 0.24
N ARG A 114 -52.11 21.56 0.31
CA ARG A 114 -53.01 21.58 -0.84
C ARG A 114 -52.65 22.83 -1.64
N ILE A 115 -51.91 22.65 -2.73
CA ILE A 115 -51.57 23.70 -3.68
C ILE A 115 -52.89 24.06 -4.37
N GLU A 116 -53.57 25.10 -3.89
CA GLU A 116 -54.71 25.65 -4.62
C GLU A 116 -54.21 26.33 -5.91
N PRO A 117 -54.98 26.24 -7.01
CA PRO A 117 -54.55 26.71 -8.32
C PRO A 117 -54.36 28.23 -8.34
N ILE A 118 -53.15 28.66 -8.69
CA ILE A 118 -52.60 30.03 -8.65
C ILE A 118 -53.34 31.03 -9.58
N HIS A 119 -54.38 30.62 -10.29
CA HIS A 119 -54.97 31.41 -11.38
C HIS A 119 -55.91 32.55 -10.95
N SER A 120 -56.29 32.69 -9.67
CA SER A 120 -57.19 33.76 -9.20
C SER A 120 -56.50 34.95 -8.49
N LEU A 121 -55.17 34.96 -8.38
CA LEU A 121 -54.44 35.94 -7.55
C LEU A 121 -53.86 37.16 -8.29
N LEU A 122 -54.11 37.31 -9.59
CA LEU A 122 -53.46 38.33 -10.44
C LEU A 122 -53.92 39.79 -10.23
N ASN A 123 -54.87 40.07 -9.32
CA ASN A 123 -55.40 41.43 -9.11
C ASN A 123 -55.09 42.10 -7.75
N HIS A 124 -54.12 41.60 -6.97
CA HIS A 124 -53.74 42.24 -5.70
C HIS A 124 -52.21 42.40 -5.58
N SER A 125 -51.69 43.60 -5.85
CA SER A 125 -50.24 43.86 -5.79
C SER A 125 -49.63 43.67 -4.39
N SER A 126 -50.43 43.75 -3.31
CA SER A 126 -49.97 43.48 -1.94
C SER A 126 -49.67 42.00 -1.68
N LYS A 127 -50.30 41.07 -2.42
CA LYS A 127 -50.06 39.62 -2.27
C LYS A 127 -48.80 39.15 -2.99
N PHE A 128 -48.30 39.94 -3.95
CA PHE A 128 -47.07 39.61 -4.66
C PHE A 128 -45.84 39.70 -3.77
N ASP A 129 -45.80 40.68 -2.86
CA ASP A 129 -44.71 40.83 -1.88
C ASP A 129 -44.72 39.68 -0.86
N GLU A 130 -45.91 39.22 -0.44
CA GLU A 130 -46.06 38.05 0.43
C GLU A 130 -45.56 36.76 -0.25
N ILE A 131 -45.93 36.54 -1.51
CA ILE A 131 -45.47 35.38 -2.30
C ILE A 131 -43.95 35.46 -2.52
N THR A 132 -43.41 36.65 -2.82
CA THR A 132 -41.97 36.85 -3.02
C THR A 132 -41.20 36.59 -1.73
N SER A 133 -41.70 37.08 -0.60
CA SER A 133 -41.14 36.81 0.73
C SER A 133 -41.18 35.32 1.09
N ALA A 134 -42.29 34.63 0.80
CA ALA A 134 -42.42 33.19 1.02
C ALA A 134 -41.43 32.38 0.16
N ILE A 135 -41.28 32.71 -1.12
CA ILE A 135 -40.30 32.07 -2.02
C ILE A 135 -38.87 32.33 -1.52
N GLN A 136 -38.54 33.56 -1.12
CA GLN A 136 -37.22 33.89 -0.58
C GLN A 136 -36.93 33.12 0.72
N SER A 137 -37.92 32.97 1.60
CA SER A 137 -37.82 32.17 2.83
C SER A 137 -37.54 30.69 2.52
N VAL A 138 -38.30 30.08 1.60
CA VAL A 138 -38.07 28.69 1.15
C VAL A 138 -36.67 28.52 0.55
N LEU A 139 -36.23 29.44 -0.31
CA LEU A 139 -34.88 29.42 -0.89
C LEU A 139 -33.79 29.58 0.17
N HIS A 140 -34.01 30.42 1.20
CA HIS A 140 -33.08 30.55 2.32
C HIS A 140 -33.01 29.29 3.16
N LEU A 141 -34.15 28.65 3.44
CA LEU A 141 -34.22 27.38 4.16
C LEU A 141 -33.48 26.27 3.40
N GLU A 142 -33.69 26.15 2.09
CA GLU A 142 -32.98 25.19 1.24
C GLU A 142 -31.47 25.44 1.21
N ARG A 143 -31.04 26.71 1.10
CA ARG A 143 -29.61 27.08 1.15
C ARG A 143 -28.99 26.73 2.50
N ASN A 144 -29.69 26.97 3.60
CA ASN A 144 -29.22 26.63 4.93
C ASN A 144 -29.11 25.11 5.13
N ARG A 145 -30.15 24.36 4.75
CA ARG A 145 -30.12 22.89 4.76
C ARG A 145 -28.95 22.34 3.94
N LYS A 146 -28.71 22.87 2.74
CA LYS A 146 -27.58 22.45 1.89
C LYS A 146 -26.23 22.75 2.53
N ARG A 147 -26.08 23.89 3.23
CA ARG A 147 -24.87 24.23 3.98
C ARG A 147 -24.65 23.28 5.16
N GLU A 148 -25.71 22.92 5.88
CA GLU A 148 -25.65 21.94 6.98
C GLU A 148 -25.20 20.57 6.48
N GLU A 149 -25.83 20.04 5.42
CA GLU A 149 -25.42 18.78 4.78
C GLU A 149 -23.97 18.83 4.24
N GLU A 150 -23.49 19.99 3.77
CA GLU A 150 -22.10 20.16 3.36
C GLU A 150 -21.14 20.18 4.57
N ASN A 151 -21.52 20.83 5.66
CA ASN A 151 -20.74 20.89 6.90
C ASN A 151 -20.65 19.51 7.57
N GLU A 152 -21.75 18.75 7.60
CA GLU A 152 -21.75 17.37 8.09
C GLU A 152 -20.83 16.47 7.25
N ARG A 153 -20.87 16.60 5.92
CA ARG A 153 -19.95 15.89 5.03
C ARG A 153 -18.50 16.25 5.34
N LYS A 154 -18.17 17.53 5.51
CA LYS A 154 -16.80 17.96 5.87
C LYS A 154 -16.35 17.36 7.20
N ARG A 155 -17.21 17.38 8.23
CA ARG A 155 -16.92 16.74 9.53
C ARG A 155 -16.65 15.24 9.38
N PHE A 156 -17.43 14.54 8.57
CA PHE A 156 -17.22 13.12 8.30
C PHE A 156 -15.88 12.86 7.57
N GLN A 157 -15.54 13.69 6.59
CA GLN A 157 -14.28 13.62 5.86
C GLN A 157 -13.07 13.88 6.77
N GLU A 158 -13.16 14.89 7.63
CA GLU A 158 -12.12 15.20 8.62
C GLU A 158 -11.96 14.06 9.63
N ALA A 159 -13.06 13.49 10.13
CA ALA A 159 -13.01 12.35 11.03
C ALA A 159 -12.36 11.11 10.38
N ASN A 160 -12.69 10.80 9.12
CA ASN A 160 -12.06 9.71 8.37
C ASN A 160 -10.57 9.98 8.15
N LYS A 161 -10.21 11.21 7.79
CA LYS A 161 -8.80 11.62 7.61
C LYS A 161 -8.00 11.44 8.89
N LEU A 162 -8.52 11.89 10.04
CA LEU A 162 -7.87 11.70 11.34
C LEU A 162 -7.72 10.21 11.68
N PHE A 163 -8.74 9.41 11.41
CA PHE A 163 -8.67 7.95 11.61
C PHE A 163 -7.62 7.28 10.72
N GLU A 164 -7.53 7.66 9.45
CA GLU A 164 -6.51 7.20 8.51
C GLU A 164 -5.10 7.54 9.01
N GLU A 165 -4.87 8.81 9.36
CA GLU A 165 -3.58 9.28 9.86
C GLU A 165 -3.16 8.54 11.14
N ALA A 166 -4.08 8.37 12.09
CA ALA A 166 -3.83 7.62 13.31
C ALA A 166 -3.49 6.15 13.04
N THR A 167 -4.24 5.49 12.14
CA THR A 167 -4.01 4.09 11.78
C THR A 167 -2.71 3.91 11.00
N HIS A 168 -2.36 4.86 10.13
CA HIS A 168 -1.08 4.88 9.42
C HIS A 168 0.10 5.05 10.38
N ALA A 169 -0.01 5.96 11.35
CA ALA A 169 1.00 6.16 12.39
C ALA A 169 1.16 4.90 13.25
N GLU A 170 0.06 4.24 13.65
CA GLU A 170 0.08 2.96 14.36
C GLU A 170 0.78 1.87 13.55
N MET A 171 0.44 1.71 12.27
CA MET A 171 1.10 0.75 11.38
C MET A 171 2.60 1.05 11.21
N ALA A 172 2.99 2.32 11.14
CA ALA A 172 4.40 2.72 11.04
C ALA A 172 5.18 2.38 12.31
N ARG A 173 4.59 2.63 13.49
CA ARG A 173 5.16 2.24 14.79
C ARG A 173 5.37 0.72 14.87
N ILE A 174 4.34 -0.06 14.54
CA ILE A 174 4.43 -1.53 14.57
C ILE A 174 5.49 -2.05 13.59
N LYS A 175 5.60 -1.47 12.39
CA LYS A 175 6.66 -1.84 11.44
C LYS A 175 8.06 -1.59 12.01
N LYS A 176 8.28 -0.43 12.63
CA LYS A 176 9.55 -0.12 13.31
C LYS A 176 9.86 -1.10 14.44
N GLU A 177 8.85 -1.49 15.22
CA GLU A 177 9.01 -2.50 16.27
C GLU A 177 9.35 -3.89 15.70
N ILE A 178 8.75 -4.25 14.55
CA ILE A 178 9.12 -5.48 13.83
C ILE A 178 10.59 -5.41 13.37
N GLU A 179 11.05 -4.29 12.81
CA GLU A 179 12.45 -4.10 12.40
C GLU A 179 13.41 -4.24 13.59
N ASN A 180 13.10 -3.58 14.72
CA ASN A 180 13.87 -3.71 15.95
C ASN A 180 13.90 -5.16 16.46
N SER A 181 12.77 -5.87 16.40
CA SER A 181 12.72 -7.29 16.78
C SER A 181 13.56 -8.19 15.87
N VAL A 182 13.72 -7.83 14.59
CA VAL A 182 14.59 -8.57 13.66
C VAL A 182 16.05 -8.40 14.04
N LEU A 183 16.46 -7.18 14.38
CA LEU A 183 17.81 -6.90 14.87
C LEU A 183 18.09 -7.65 16.18
N ALA A 184 17.17 -7.59 17.15
CA ALA A 184 17.30 -8.33 18.41
C ALA A 184 17.41 -9.85 18.19
N ILE A 185 16.61 -10.43 17.29
CA ILE A 185 16.70 -11.85 16.94
C ILE A 185 18.07 -12.19 16.34
N HIS A 186 18.62 -11.31 15.49
CA HIS A 186 19.95 -11.50 14.93
C HIS A 186 21.03 -11.49 16.03
N ASP A 187 20.97 -10.53 16.94
CA ASP A 187 21.94 -10.40 18.04
C ASP A 187 21.87 -11.59 19.00
N TRP A 188 20.66 -12.04 19.36
CA TRP A 188 20.50 -13.23 20.21
C TRP A 188 20.99 -14.50 19.51
N LYS A 189 20.79 -14.65 18.20
CA LYS A 189 21.36 -15.77 17.43
C LYS A 189 22.89 -15.76 17.48
N LYS A 190 23.50 -14.58 17.32
CA LYS A 190 24.96 -14.42 17.42
C LYS A 190 25.47 -14.81 18.80
N GLN A 191 24.83 -14.34 19.87
CA GLN A 191 25.21 -14.69 21.25
C GLN A 191 25.03 -16.17 21.57
N VAL A 192 23.97 -16.81 21.07
CA VAL A 192 23.78 -18.27 21.19
C VAL A 192 24.94 -19.01 20.53
N GLU A 193 25.36 -18.60 19.33
CA GLU A 193 26.46 -19.26 18.63
C GLU A 193 27.82 -19.03 19.31
N GLU A 194 28.08 -17.80 19.77
CA GLU A 194 29.28 -17.49 20.55
C GLU A 194 29.35 -18.30 21.85
N THR A 195 28.22 -18.49 22.53
CA THR A 195 28.17 -19.28 23.77
C THR A 195 28.39 -20.77 23.48
N LYS A 196 27.81 -21.30 22.40
CA LYS A 196 28.09 -22.67 21.96
C LYS A 196 29.56 -22.88 21.62
N GLN A 197 30.20 -21.92 20.96
CA GLN A 197 31.61 -22.01 20.63
C GLN A 197 32.47 -22.01 21.91
N LYS A 198 32.15 -21.14 22.89
CA LYS A 198 32.84 -21.13 24.20
C LYS A 198 32.73 -22.45 24.95
N ILE A 199 31.58 -23.11 24.88
CA ILE A 199 31.38 -24.45 25.48
C ILE A 199 32.34 -25.45 24.80
N LYS A 200 32.37 -25.50 23.47
CA LYS A 200 33.28 -26.39 22.72
C LYS A 200 34.76 -26.10 23.02
N ASP A 201 35.15 -24.82 23.05
CA ASP A 201 36.53 -24.43 23.34
C ASP A 201 36.93 -24.84 24.76
N LEU A 202 35.99 -24.76 25.72
CA LEU A 202 36.18 -25.20 27.10
C LEU A 202 36.33 -26.74 27.19
N GLU A 203 35.52 -27.49 26.45
CA GLU A 203 35.61 -28.96 26.35
C GLU A 203 36.98 -29.40 25.81
N VAL A 204 37.42 -28.82 24.68
CA VAL A 204 38.73 -29.10 24.08
C VAL A 204 39.87 -28.74 25.03
N LYS A 205 39.77 -27.60 25.73
CA LYS A 205 40.77 -27.21 26.72
C LYS A 205 40.86 -28.22 27.87
N TYR A 206 39.72 -28.65 28.40
CA TYR A 206 39.68 -29.65 29.47
C TYR A 206 40.29 -30.98 29.02
N GLU A 207 40.00 -31.45 27.80
CA GLU A 207 40.62 -32.66 27.24
C GLU A 207 42.15 -32.54 27.15
N ASN A 208 42.65 -31.42 26.64
CA ASN A 208 44.09 -31.15 26.55
C ASN A 208 44.76 -31.13 27.93
N ASP A 209 44.16 -30.42 28.90
CA ASP A 209 44.67 -30.33 30.27
C ASP A 209 44.72 -31.74 30.91
N VAL A 210 43.71 -32.59 30.68
CA VAL A 210 43.67 -33.98 31.17
C VAL A 210 44.79 -34.82 30.54
N VAL A 211 45.06 -34.67 29.25
CA VAL A 211 46.16 -35.36 28.55
C VAL A 211 47.51 -34.93 29.13
N GLU A 212 47.72 -33.63 29.38
CA GLU A 212 48.94 -33.11 29.99
C GLU A 212 49.18 -33.70 31.38
N TYR A 213 48.15 -33.78 32.23
CA TYR A 213 48.26 -34.42 33.54
C TYR A 213 48.61 -35.91 33.44
N HIS A 214 48.10 -36.63 32.43
CA HIS A 214 48.47 -38.02 32.19
C HIS A 214 49.91 -38.19 31.73
N GLN A 215 50.43 -37.26 30.93
CA GLN A 215 51.84 -37.23 30.54
C GLN A 215 52.75 -36.96 31.75
N GLN A 216 52.40 -35.97 32.59
CA GLN A 216 53.13 -35.69 33.83
C GLN A 216 53.14 -36.90 34.78
N GLU A 217 52.00 -37.59 34.94
CA GLU A 217 51.92 -38.82 35.74
C GLU A 217 52.82 -39.94 35.18
N ALA A 218 52.87 -40.10 33.85
CA ALA A 218 53.74 -41.09 33.20
C ALA A 218 55.23 -40.76 33.35
N GLU A 219 55.61 -39.48 33.21
CA GLU A 219 56.98 -39.01 33.40
C GLU A 219 57.46 -39.22 34.85
N GLU A 220 56.63 -38.94 35.84
CA GLU A 220 56.95 -39.21 37.25
C GLU A 220 57.14 -40.72 37.51
N PHE A 221 56.38 -41.58 36.84
CA PHE A 221 56.56 -43.03 36.91
C PHE A 221 57.89 -43.50 36.30
N LEU A 222 58.30 -42.91 35.18
CA LEU A 222 59.54 -43.24 34.48
C LEU A 222 60.80 -42.74 35.22
N PHE A 223 60.78 -41.51 35.73
CA PHE A 223 61.92 -40.93 36.47
C PHE A 223 62.28 -41.75 37.72
N ASN A 224 61.29 -42.34 38.38
CA ASN A 224 61.45 -43.20 39.54
C ASN A 224 62.14 -44.55 39.25
N LYS A 225 62.24 -44.97 37.98
CA LYS A 225 62.97 -46.19 37.57
C LYS A 225 64.43 -45.95 37.20
N VAL A 226 64.80 -44.74 36.75
CA VAL A 226 66.09 -44.48 36.09
C VAL A 226 67.20 -44.06 37.07
N LYS A 227 66.90 -43.43 38.20
CA LYS A 227 67.93 -42.83 39.06
C LYS A 227 68.52 -43.69 40.17
N GLY A 228 68.01 -44.89 40.46
CA GLY A 228 68.57 -45.75 41.52
C GLY A 228 68.74 -45.07 42.88
N GLU A 229 67.98 -43.99 43.15
CA GLU A 229 68.04 -43.27 44.42
C GLU A 229 67.64 -44.24 45.56
N PRO A 230 68.38 -44.27 46.67
CA PRO A 230 68.05 -45.10 47.82
C PRO A 230 66.65 -44.73 48.30
N LEU A 231 65.92 -45.69 48.90
CA LEU A 231 64.53 -45.58 49.37
C LEU A 231 64.31 -44.40 50.35
N GLY A 232 64.38 -43.17 49.85
CA GLY A 232 64.01 -41.93 50.50
C GLY A 232 62.48 -41.87 50.55
N SER A 233 61.94 -42.48 51.60
CA SER A 233 60.55 -42.53 52.05
C SER A 233 59.49 -42.74 50.96
N GLU A 234 58.83 -43.92 50.97
CA GLU A 234 57.55 -44.15 50.27
C GLU A 234 56.55 -42.99 50.45
N ASN A 235 56.68 -42.29 51.58
CA ASN A 235 55.95 -41.10 51.94
C ASN A 235 56.07 -39.97 50.89
N GLU A 236 57.26 -39.69 50.32
CA GLU A 236 57.40 -38.65 49.29
C GLU A 236 56.70 -39.00 47.98
N ARG A 237 56.76 -40.27 47.57
CA ARG A 237 56.03 -40.76 46.38
C ARG A 237 54.52 -40.65 46.59
N PHE A 238 54.05 -41.02 47.78
CA PHE A 238 52.65 -40.88 48.15
C PHE A 238 52.21 -39.42 48.10
N ILE A 239 52.99 -38.51 48.68
CA ILE A 239 52.70 -37.06 48.69
C ILE A 239 52.61 -36.50 47.26
N ARG A 240 53.49 -36.88 46.33
CA ARG A 240 53.45 -36.41 44.93
C ARG A 240 52.23 -36.94 44.19
N LYS A 241 51.95 -38.24 44.31
CA LYS A 241 50.77 -38.86 43.70
C LYS A 241 49.46 -38.23 44.19
N GLU A 242 49.37 -37.96 45.50
CA GLU A 242 48.21 -37.31 46.09
C GLU A 242 48.06 -35.86 45.60
N LYS A 243 49.17 -35.11 45.41
CA LYS A 243 49.14 -33.78 44.79
C LYS A 243 48.60 -33.81 43.36
N ILE A 244 49.02 -34.78 42.54
CA ILE A 244 48.50 -34.94 41.16
C ILE A 244 46.99 -35.24 41.21
N ARG A 245 46.57 -36.13 42.10
CA ARG A 245 45.14 -36.46 42.29
C ARG A 245 44.32 -35.24 42.68
N GLN A 246 44.80 -34.44 43.63
CA GLN A 246 44.14 -33.20 44.06
C GLN A 246 44.04 -32.18 42.93
N LYS A 247 45.11 -31.99 42.14
CA LYS A 247 45.09 -31.10 40.98
C LYS A 247 44.07 -31.55 39.92
N LYS A 248 44.02 -32.86 39.63
CA LYS A 248 43.07 -33.42 38.67
C LYS A 248 41.62 -33.26 39.13
N GLN A 249 41.37 -33.48 40.42
CA GLN A 249 40.05 -33.24 41.02
C GLN A 249 39.67 -31.75 40.97
N ALA A 250 40.61 -30.84 41.27
CA ALA A 250 40.36 -29.40 41.17
C ALA A 250 40.07 -28.95 39.73
N LEU A 251 40.81 -29.49 38.75
CA LEU A 251 40.56 -29.26 37.32
C LEU A 251 39.14 -29.68 36.93
N TYR A 252 38.73 -30.90 37.31
CA TYR A 252 37.39 -31.43 37.05
C TYR A 252 36.29 -30.55 37.65
N VAL A 253 36.43 -30.17 38.92
CA VAL A 253 35.45 -29.30 39.61
C VAL A 253 35.35 -27.93 38.94
N ASN A 254 36.48 -27.35 38.53
CA ASN A 254 36.51 -26.05 37.86
C ASN A 254 35.89 -26.12 36.45
N PHE A 255 36.21 -27.16 35.69
CA PHE A 255 35.61 -27.41 34.38
C PHE A 255 34.08 -27.52 34.49
N HIS A 256 33.57 -28.36 35.39
CA HIS A 256 32.12 -28.51 35.56
C HIS A 256 31.44 -27.22 35.94
N LYS A 257 32.03 -26.44 36.86
CA LYS A 257 31.48 -25.14 37.23
C LYS A 257 31.38 -24.18 36.03
N GLN A 258 32.45 -24.05 35.26
CA GLN A 258 32.46 -23.16 34.08
C GLN A 258 31.51 -23.66 32.98
N HIS A 259 31.46 -24.97 32.78
CA HIS A 259 30.57 -25.61 31.83
C HIS A 259 29.10 -25.34 32.20
N ASP A 260 28.72 -25.56 33.46
CA ASP A 260 27.36 -25.33 33.95
C ASP A 260 26.96 -23.85 33.84
N ASP A 261 27.87 -22.92 34.15
CA ASP A 261 27.64 -21.48 33.99
C ASP A 261 27.39 -21.09 32.51
N LEU A 262 28.14 -21.70 31.59
CA LEU A 262 27.96 -21.48 30.14
C LEU A 262 26.67 -22.12 29.61
N VAL A 263 26.32 -23.33 30.06
CA VAL A 263 25.06 -23.99 29.72
C VAL A 263 23.87 -23.16 30.20
N TYR A 264 23.91 -22.68 31.44
CA TYR A 264 22.89 -21.77 31.96
C TYR A 264 22.76 -20.48 31.12
N THR A 265 23.90 -19.90 30.74
CA THR A 265 23.92 -18.71 29.86
C THR A 265 23.33 -19.02 28.48
N LEU A 266 23.62 -20.20 27.93
CA LEU A 266 23.08 -20.66 26.64
C LEU A 266 21.56 -20.80 26.71
N GLU A 267 21.02 -21.47 27.73
CA GLU A 267 19.59 -21.64 27.94
C GLU A 267 18.87 -20.28 28.09
N LYS A 268 19.46 -19.36 28.86
CA LYS A 268 18.94 -18.00 29.01
C LYS A 268 18.88 -17.27 27.66
N ASN A 269 19.94 -17.33 26.87
CA ASN A 269 20.01 -16.69 25.55
C ASN A 269 19.01 -17.32 24.56
N GLN A 270 18.82 -18.64 24.61
CA GLN A 270 17.80 -19.34 23.82
C GLN A 270 16.39 -18.89 24.18
N LYS A 271 16.07 -18.78 25.47
CA LYS A 271 14.76 -18.28 25.92
C LYS A 271 14.51 -16.84 25.46
N MET A 272 15.52 -15.98 25.48
CA MET A 272 15.42 -14.60 24.98
C MET A 272 15.21 -14.54 23.46
N LEU A 273 15.86 -15.45 22.71
CA LEU A 273 15.65 -15.61 21.28
C LEU A 273 14.21 -16.03 20.97
N GLU A 274 13.68 -17.03 21.69
CA GLU A 274 12.30 -17.51 21.55
C GLU A 274 11.27 -16.40 21.82
N ASN A 275 11.43 -15.69 22.94
CA ASN A 275 10.57 -14.55 23.30
C ASN A 275 10.57 -13.47 22.21
N SER A 276 11.74 -13.15 21.64
CA SER A 276 11.87 -12.16 20.57
C SER A 276 11.18 -12.61 19.28
N GLN A 277 11.25 -13.91 18.97
CA GLN A 277 10.53 -14.49 17.82
C GLN A 277 9.02 -14.48 18.03
N GLU A 278 8.53 -14.77 19.24
CA GLU A 278 7.11 -14.72 19.57
C GLU A 278 6.58 -13.28 19.49
N LEU A 279 7.29 -12.31 20.07
CA LEU A 279 6.95 -10.89 19.98
C LEU A 279 6.81 -10.46 18.51
N ARG A 280 7.77 -10.84 17.65
CA ARG A 280 7.70 -10.54 16.21
C ARG A 280 6.46 -11.16 15.55
N LYS A 281 6.07 -12.38 15.92
CA LYS A 281 4.84 -13.03 15.41
C LYS A 281 3.60 -12.24 15.85
N ASN A 282 3.56 -11.78 17.10
CA ASN A 282 2.45 -11.00 17.64
C ASN A 282 2.34 -9.62 16.98
N LEU A 283 3.45 -8.89 16.83
CA LEU A 283 3.49 -7.61 16.11
C LEU A 283 3.03 -7.76 14.64
N LYS A 284 3.39 -8.85 13.96
CA LYS A 284 2.88 -9.14 12.61
C LYS A 284 1.36 -9.36 12.59
N LYS A 285 0.79 -9.99 13.62
CA LYS A 285 -0.67 -10.16 13.74
C LYS A 285 -1.36 -8.81 13.99
N GLU A 286 -0.78 -7.96 14.84
CA GLU A 286 -1.29 -6.61 15.09
C GLU A 286 -1.24 -5.73 13.85
N LEU A 287 -0.15 -5.77 13.08
CA LEU A 287 -0.04 -5.07 11.80
C LEU A 287 -1.15 -5.50 10.83
N LYS A 288 -1.44 -6.80 10.74
CA LYS A 288 -2.54 -7.32 9.91
C LYS A 288 -3.91 -6.82 10.40
N LYS A 289 -4.14 -6.79 11.73
CA LYS A 289 -5.39 -6.26 12.31
C LYS A 289 -5.57 -4.77 12.02
N ALA A 290 -4.53 -3.96 12.21
CA ALA A 290 -4.55 -2.53 11.90
C ALA A 290 -4.85 -2.29 10.42
N LYS A 291 -4.18 -3.03 9.53
CA LYS A 291 -4.44 -3.00 8.08
C LYS A 291 -5.90 -3.38 7.75
N ALA A 292 -6.43 -4.45 8.34
CA ALA A 292 -7.80 -4.89 8.13
C ALA A 292 -8.84 -3.84 8.58
N ARG A 293 -8.60 -3.16 9.71
CA ARG A 293 -9.46 -2.05 10.16
C ARG A 293 -9.52 -0.93 9.11
N LEU A 294 -8.36 -0.55 8.56
CA LEU A 294 -8.28 0.50 7.55
C LEU A 294 -8.96 0.09 6.23
N ILE A 295 -8.72 -1.14 5.76
CA ILE A 295 -9.39 -1.69 4.57
C ILE A 295 -10.91 -1.67 4.73
N ASN A 296 -11.42 -2.08 5.90
CA ASN A 296 -12.86 -2.09 6.16
C ASN A 296 -13.47 -0.69 6.12
N VAL A 297 -12.74 0.33 6.58
CA VAL A 297 -13.19 1.73 6.49
C VAL A 297 -13.22 2.17 5.02
N TYR A 298 -12.19 1.87 4.24
CA TYR A 298 -12.17 2.18 2.81
C TYR A 298 -13.28 1.48 2.03
N CYS A 299 -13.51 0.18 2.25
CA CYS A 299 -14.62 -0.53 1.61
C CYS A 299 -15.99 0.03 2.01
N ARG A 300 -16.15 0.48 3.27
CA ARG A 300 -17.39 1.15 3.71
C ARG A 300 -17.58 2.49 2.99
N ILE A 301 -16.55 3.32 2.95
CA ILE A 301 -16.56 4.60 2.23
C ILE A 301 -16.91 4.39 0.76
N LEU A 302 -16.28 3.39 0.12
CA LEU A 302 -16.52 3.06 -1.28
C LEU A 302 -17.97 2.64 -1.51
N LYS A 303 -18.52 1.82 -0.62
CA LYS A 303 -19.89 1.29 -0.71
C LYS A 303 -20.95 2.35 -0.49
N ASP A 304 -20.71 3.25 0.46
CA ASP A 304 -21.66 4.30 0.81
C ASP A 304 -21.61 5.48 -0.17
N GLY A 305 -20.47 5.69 -0.85
CA GLY A 305 -20.29 6.84 -1.74
C GLY A 305 -20.20 8.19 -1.01
N SER A 306 -19.94 8.19 0.29
CA SER A 306 -20.11 9.35 1.17
C SER A 306 -18.88 10.28 1.24
N ASP A 307 -17.67 9.73 1.26
CA ASP A 307 -16.42 10.51 1.35
C ASP A 307 -15.89 10.86 -0.04
N ILE A 308 -16.43 11.95 -0.58
CA ILE A 308 -16.02 12.49 -1.87
C ILE A 308 -14.98 13.60 -1.66
N ARG A 309 -13.71 13.21 -1.59
CA ARG A 309 -12.57 14.14 -1.65
C ARG A 309 -12.48 14.77 -3.06
N SER A 310 -11.46 15.60 -3.27
CA SER A 310 -11.22 16.31 -4.54
C SER A 310 -11.17 15.40 -5.77
N GLU A 311 -10.81 14.13 -5.59
CA GLU A 311 -10.66 13.17 -6.68
C GLU A 311 -11.88 12.27 -6.91
N GLY A 312 -12.95 12.35 -6.11
CA GLY A 312 -14.03 11.35 -6.18
C GLY A 312 -13.66 10.03 -5.49
N LEU A 313 -14.43 8.96 -5.67
CA LEU A 313 -14.17 7.64 -5.06
C LEU A 313 -12.86 6.98 -5.52
N ARG A 314 -12.22 7.53 -6.56
CA ARG A 314 -10.90 7.10 -7.06
C ARG A 314 -9.82 7.14 -5.98
N TRP A 315 -9.88 8.09 -5.04
CA TRP A 315 -8.88 8.19 -3.97
C TRP A 315 -8.87 6.92 -3.09
N VAL A 316 -10.04 6.34 -2.83
CA VAL A 316 -10.20 5.12 -2.03
C VAL A 316 -9.59 3.91 -2.74
N ILE A 317 -9.83 3.81 -4.05
CA ILE A 317 -9.26 2.74 -4.89
C ILE A 317 -7.73 2.83 -4.87
N LYS A 318 -7.17 4.03 -5.03
CA LYS A 318 -5.72 4.27 -4.93
C LYS A 318 -5.19 3.90 -3.55
N ALA A 319 -5.92 4.22 -2.48
CA ALA A 319 -5.53 3.86 -1.12
C ALA A 319 -5.48 2.34 -0.90
N LEU A 320 -6.52 1.61 -1.34
CA LEU A 320 -6.58 0.15 -1.28
C LEU A 320 -5.43 -0.51 -2.08
N TRP A 321 -5.20 -0.04 -3.31
CA TRP A 321 -4.10 -0.54 -4.13
C TRP A 321 -2.71 -0.21 -3.58
N SER A 322 -2.53 0.95 -2.93
CA SER A 322 -1.27 1.27 -2.24
C SER A 322 -0.94 0.30 -1.11
N MET A 323 -1.97 -0.32 -0.52
CA MET A 323 -1.84 -1.37 0.49
C MET A 323 -1.70 -2.77 -0.11
N ASN A 324 -1.66 -2.90 -1.44
CA ASN A 324 -1.68 -4.16 -2.18
C ASN A 324 -2.93 -4.99 -1.87
N GLU A 325 -4.08 -4.33 -1.70
CA GLU A 325 -5.36 -4.99 -1.46
C GLU A 325 -6.23 -4.88 -2.71
N PRO A 326 -6.82 -5.99 -3.19
CA PRO A 326 -7.70 -5.94 -4.33
C PRO A 326 -9.05 -5.31 -3.94
N VAL A 327 -9.71 -4.67 -4.91
CA VAL A 327 -10.98 -3.98 -4.69
C VAL A 327 -12.14 -4.94 -5.04
N PRO A 328 -13.05 -5.27 -4.10
CA PRO A 328 -14.25 -6.02 -4.41
C PRO A 328 -15.19 -5.20 -5.30
N VAL A 329 -15.73 -5.79 -6.36
CA VAL A 329 -16.78 -5.17 -7.17
C VAL A 329 -18.05 -4.96 -6.32
N SER A 330 -18.30 -5.86 -5.36
CA SER A 330 -19.39 -5.75 -4.38
C SER A 330 -19.30 -4.54 -3.45
N ALA A 331 -18.13 -3.90 -3.35
CA ALA A 331 -17.92 -2.70 -2.54
C ALA A 331 -18.24 -1.39 -3.27
N PHE A 332 -18.58 -1.41 -4.55
CA PHE A 332 -19.06 -0.19 -5.22
C PHE A 332 -20.50 0.14 -4.80
N PRO A 333 -20.89 1.43 -4.80
CA PRO A 333 -22.25 1.83 -4.50
C PRO A 333 -23.23 1.23 -5.50
N LYS A 334 -24.39 0.76 -5.01
CA LYS A 334 -25.45 0.16 -5.85
C LYS A 334 -26.02 1.09 -6.93
N PHE A 335 -25.85 2.40 -6.76
CA PHE A 335 -26.30 3.40 -7.72
C PHE A 335 -25.31 3.62 -8.87
N LEU A 336 -24.10 3.07 -8.78
CA LEU A 336 -23.16 3.04 -9.90
C LEU A 336 -23.37 1.75 -10.69
N ASP A 337 -23.39 1.87 -12.00
CA ASP A 337 -23.39 0.72 -12.89
C ASP A 337 -21.98 0.15 -13.09
N ASP A 338 -21.91 -1.04 -13.68
CA ASP A 338 -20.64 -1.74 -13.92
C ASP A 338 -19.67 -0.92 -14.79
N GLU A 339 -20.21 -0.13 -15.72
CA GLU A 339 -19.43 0.77 -16.58
C GLU A 339 -18.80 1.91 -15.77
N SER A 340 -19.53 2.55 -14.86
CA SER A 340 -19.00 3.56 -13.93
C SER A 340 -17.97 2.97 -12.96
N ALA A 341 -18.19 1.76 -12.45
CA ALA A 341 -17.22 1.06 -11.61
C ALA A 341 -15.91 0.79 -12.39
N HIS A 342 -16.02 0.32 -13.63
CA HIS A 342 -14.88 0.11 -14.52
C HIS A 342 -14.16 1.42 -14.87
N PHE A 343 -14.90 2.51 -15.09
CA PHE A 343 -14.34 3.84 -15.28
C PHE A 343 -13.51 4.29 -14.08
N LEU A 344 -14.03 4.14 -12.86
CA LEU A 344 -13.31 4.48 -11.63
C LEU A 344 -11.99 3.72 -11.50
N LEU A 345 -12.01 2.40 -11.74
CA LEU A 345 -10.82 1.55 -11.73
C LEU A 345 -9.80 1.97 -12.78
N SER A 346 -10.25 2.22 -14.01
CA SER A 346 -9.39 2.65 -15.12
C SER A 346 -8.75 4.02 -14.86
N MET A 347 -9.50 4.94 -14.26
CA MET A 347 -8.99 6.26 -13.89
C MET A 347 -7.98 6.18 -12.74
N ALA A 348 -8.24 5.38 -11.70
CA ALA A 348 -7.29 5.15 -10.62
C ALA A 348 -5.97 4.55 -11.14
N GLN A 349 -6.05 3.68 -12.15
CA GLN A 349 -4.87 3.12 -12.80
C GLN A 349 -4.08 4.20 -13.56
N LYS A 350 -4.77 5.07 -14.31
CA LYS A 350 -4.11 6.17 -15.03
C LYS A 350 -3.46 7.18 -14.10
N ASP A 351 -4.06 7.46 -12.94
CA ASP A 351 -3.45 8.28 -11.89
C ASP A 351 -2.13 7.68 -11.38
N ILE A 352 -2.08 6.35 -11.21
CA ILE A 352 -0.85 5.65 -10.79
C ILE A 352 0.22 5.75 -11.88
N GLU A 353 -0.15 5.46 -13.13
CA GLU A 353 0.76 5.60 -14.28
C GLU A 353 1.31 7.04 -14.38
N LEU A 354 0.45 8.05 -14.20
CA LEU A 354 0.82 9.45 -14.21
C LEU A 354 1.84 9.79 -13.10
N LYS A 355 1.59 9.30 -11.88
CA LYS A 355 2.49 9.51 -10.74
C LYS A 355 3.87 8.85 -10.97
N GLU A 356 3.92 7.71 -11.63
CA GLU A 356 5.17 7.03 -11.98
C GLU A 356 5.97 7.82 -13.01
N PHE A 357 5.32 8.32 -14.07
CA PHE A 357 6.00 9.18 -15.05
C PHE A 357 6.51 10.49 -14.42
N GLN A 358 5.75 11.07 -13.48
CA GLN A 358 6.23 12.24 -12.72
C GLN A 358 7.44 11.90 -11.86
N ALA A 359 7.42 10.79 -11.12
CA ALA A 359 8.56 10.35 -10.32
C ALA A 359 9.79 10.05 -11.19
N ARG A 360 9.61 9.46 -12.37
CA ARG A 360 10.68 9.23 -13.35
C ARG A 360 11.25 10.55 -13.87
N LEU A 361 10.38 11.51 -14.20
CA LEU A 361 10.79 12.84 -14.64
C LEU A 361 11.65 13.54 -13.58
N ASP A 362 11.28 13.44 -12.31
CA ASP A 362 12.01 14.07 -11.22
C ASP A 362 13.35 13.40 -10.95
N ARG A 363 13.43 12.06 -11.03
CA ARG A 363 14.71 11.33 -11.01
C ARG A 363 15.65 11.78 -12.12
N LEU A 364 15.17 11.87 -13.36
CA LEU A 364 15.98 12.32 -14.50
C LEU A 364 16.47 13.77 -14.32
N LYS A 365 15.64 14.65 -13.75
CA LYS A 365 16.06 16.02 -13.42
C LYS A 365 17.16 16.02 -12.34
N ASP A 366 17.03 15.17 -11.33
CA ASP A 366 18.02 15.09 -10.25
C ASP A 366 19.32 14.45 -10.73
N GLU A 367 19.27 13.47 -11.63
CA GLU A 367 20.45 12.94 -12.32
C GLU A 367 21.16 14.02 -13.15
N ILE A 368 20.41 14.87 -13.86
CA ILE A 368 21.01 16.03 -14.56
C ILE A 368 21.68 16.97 -13.57
N LYS A 369 21.03 17.30 -12.45
CA LYS A 369 21.63 18.16 -11.42
C LYS A 369 22.89 17.53 -10.82
N GLN A 370 22.89 16.22 -10.55
CA GLN A 370 24.05 15.51 -10.02
C GLN A 370 25.19 15.45 -11.04
N LYS A 371 24.90 15.19 -12.33
CA LYS A 371 25.88 15.27 -13.41
C LYS A 371 26.43 16.69 -13.57
N GLN A 372 25.60 17.72 -13.38
CA GLN A 372 26.05 19.11 -13.37
C GLN A 372 26.97 19.38 -12.19
N LEU A 373 26.64 18.94 -10.97
CA LEU A 373 27.50 19.11 -9.79
C LEU A 373 28.84 18.38 -9.93
N ASN A 374 28.81 17.13 -10.41
CA ASN A 374 30.00 16.29 -10.56
C ASN A 374 30.85 16.69 -11.79
N GLY A 375 30.23 17.26 -12.83
CA GLY A 375 30.89 17.77 -14.03
C GLY A 375 31.27 19.25 -13.99
N SER A 376 30.82 19.99 -12.97
CA SER A 376 31.05 21.44 -12.81
C SER A 376 31.96 21.72 -11.61
N PHE A 377 33.15 21.14 -11.62
CA PHE A 377 34.28 21.69 -10.87
C PHE A 377 35.36 22.35 -11.74
N THR A 378 35.29 22.29 -13.08
CA THR A 378 36.30 22.97 -13.95
C THR A 378 35.84 23.40 -15.35
N ARG A 379 34.56 23.67 -15.63
CA ARG A 379 34.25 24.43 -16.87
C ARG A 379 34.56 25.90 -16.60
N THR A 380 35.77 26.31 -16.94
CA THR A 380 36.18 27.71 -16.80
C THR A 380 35.23 28.58 -17.63
N PRO A 381 35.00 29.86 -17.28
CA PRO A 381 34.22 30.78 -18.11
C PRO A 381 34.68 30.81 -19.58
N ARG A 382 35.96 30.50 -19.82
CA ARG A 382 36.57 30.36 -21.14
C ARG A 382 36.02 29.16 -21.92
N ASP A 383 35.86 28.00 -21.29
CA ASP A 383 35.31 26.79 -21.92
C ASP A 383 33.84 26.99 -22.32
N ILE A 384 33.07 27.69 -21.47
CA ILE A 384 31.68 28.07 -21.77
C ILE A 384 31.64 29.02 -22.97
N LEU A 385 32.50 30.04 -22.98
CA LEU A 385 32.61 30.98 -24.09
C LEU A 385 33.02 30.28 -25.39
N GLU A 386 33.95 29.32 -25.34
CA GLU A 386 34.36 28.54 -26.51
C GLU A 386 33.24 27.63 -27.01
N THR A 387 32.50 26.96 -26.13
CA THR A 387 31.33 26.15 -26.56
C THR A 387 30.26 27.02 -27.20
N VAL A 388 29.98 28.20 -26.65
CA VAL A 388 29.03 29.16 -27.23
C VAL A 388 29.54 29.68 -28.58
N LYS A 389 30.82 30.06 -28.69
CA LYS A 389 31.44 30.50 -29.95
C LYS A 389 31.39 29.40 -31.01
N LEU A 390 31.71 28.16 -30.66
CA LEU A 390 31.61 27.00 -31.57
C LEU A 390 30.18 26.76 -32.03
N ARG A 391 29.20 26.89 -31.13
CA ARG A 391 27.77 26.75 -31.48
C ARG A 391 27.30 27.88 -32.40
N ILE A 392 27.66 29.12 -32.11
CA ILE A 392 27.36 30.28 -32.97
C ILE A 392 28.03 30.11 -34.33
N LYS A 393 29.29 29.65 -34.38
CA LYS A 393 30.01 29.38 -35.62
C LYS A 393 29.31 28.28 -36.44
N LYS A 394 28.89 27.17 -35.81
CA LYS A 394 28.11 26.11 -36.50
C LYS A 394 26.79 26.64 -37.08
N LEU A 395 26.08 27.49 -36.33
CA LEU A 395 24.84 28.13 -36.79
C LEU A 395 25.09 29.14 -37.91
N SER A 396 26.20 29.89 -37.87
CA SER A 396 26.54 30.88 -38.89
C SER A 396 27.12 30.26 -40.16
N THR A 397 27.79 29.11 -40.05
CA THR A 397 28.27 28.34 -41.21
C THR A 397 27.19 27.46 -41.83
N SER A 398 26.10 27.15 -41.13
CA SER A 398 24.92 26.48 -41.75
C SER A 398 24.09 27.44 -42.62
N ARG A 399 24.74 28.44 -43.21
CA ARG A 399 24.16 29.56 -43.96
C ARG A 399 23.51 29.16 -45.29
N GLU A 400 23.47 27.87 -45.63
CA GLU A 400 22.50 27.41 -46.62
C GLU A 400 21.15 27.21 -45.92
N GLY A 401 20.35 28.28 -45.93
CA GLY A 401 18.93 28.26 -45.61
C GLY A 401 18.15 27.44 -46.63
N LYS A 402 18.41 26.13 -46.71
CA LYS A 402 17.51 25.19 -47.33
C LYS A 402 16.49 24.80 -46.27
N PRO A 403 15.18 25.07 -46.49
CA PRO A 403 14.16 24.63 -45.55
C PRO A 403 14.33 23.12 -45.36
N ILE A 404 14.43 22.68 -44.10
CA ILE A 404 14.49 21.27 -43.74
C ILE A 404 13.13 20.68 -44.12
N HIS A 405 12.98 20.26 -45.37
CA HIS A 405 11.96 19.31 -45.76
C HIS A 405 12.31 18.01 -45.03
N LEU A 406 11.46 17.65 -44.07
CA LEU A 406 11.55 16.48 -43.23
C LEU A 406 11.30 15.19 -44.05
N ASN A 407 12.08 14.95 -45.11
CA ASN A 407 12.00 13.73 -45.89
C ASN A 407 12.91 12.67 -45.29
N LYS A 408 12.25 11.82 -44.53
CA LYS A 408 12.61 10.50 -44.03
C LYS A 408 13.33 9.66 -45.09
N SER A 409 14.67 9.66 -45.10
CA SER A 409 15.53 8.52 -45.48
C SER A 409 17.00 8.98 -45.56
N MET A 410 17.79 8.73 -44.52
CA MET A 410 19.25 8.80 -44.60
C MET A 410 19.84 7.44 -44.26
N ARG A 411 20.35 6.74 -45.28
CA ARG A 411 21.36 5.70 -45.14
C ARG A 411 22.68 6.41 -44.82
N VAL A 412 23.25 6.10 -43.67
CA VAL A 412 24.55 6.63 -43.22
C VAL A 412 25.65 5.86 -43.94
N SER A 413 26.52 6.61 -44.63
CA SER A 413 27.83 6.13 -45.08
C SER A 413 28.82 6.32 -43.94
N GLU A 414 29.40 5.21 -43.48
CA GLU A 414 30.54 5.17 -42.57
C GLU A 414 31.78 5.66 -43.32
N LYS A 415 32.48 6.66 -42.78
CA LYS A 415 33.95 6.76 -42.81
C LYS A 415 34.44 7.87 -41.88
N ASP A 416 35.14 7.42 -40.86
CA ASP A 416 36.36 7.98 -40.26
C ASP A 416 36.34 9.47 -39.89
N THR A 417 35.83 9.76 -38.70
CA THR A 417 36.34 10.84 -37.84
C THR A 417 36.23 10.41 -36.38
N ASP A 418 37.37 10.10 -35.76
CA ASP A 418 37.55 9.81 -34.33
C ASP A 418 37.37 11.08 -33.48
N PHE A 419 36.14 11.61 -33.45
CA PHE A 419 35.69 12.52 -32.41
C PHE A 419 34.58 11.80 -31.66
N ALA A 420 34.91 11.17 -30.53
CA ALA A 420 33.92 10.60 -29.63
C ALA A 420 32.93 11.71 -29.23
N PRO A 421 31.70 11.74 -29.77
CA PRO A 421 30.75 12.77 -29.39
C PRO A 421 30.27 12.43 -27.98
N GLU A 422 29.93 13.45 -27.20
CA GLU A 422 29.22 13.41 -25.92
C GLU A 422 27.82 12.74 -26.05
N THR A 423 27.79 11.47 -26.46
CA THR A 423 26.59 10.71 -26.86
C THR A 423 25.67 10.37 -25.68
N GLU A 424 26.20 10.36 -24.45
CA GLU A 424 25.41 10.04 -23.26
C GLU A 424 24.43 11.15 -22.85
N ASN A 425 24.74 12.43 -23.12
CA ASN A 425 23.86 13.55 -22.71
C ASN A 425 22.63 13.70 -23.60
N ILE A 426 22.71 13.26 -24.86
CA ILE A 426 21.57 13.26 -25.80
C ILE A 426 20.51 12.23 -25.36
N SER A 427 20.91 11.18 -24.63
CA SER A 427 20.00 10.14 -24.14
C SER A 427 19.08 10.63 -23.02
N ILE A 428 19.57 11.38 -22.03
CA ILE A 428 18.73 11.83 -20.90
C ILE A 428 17.72 12.89 -21.34
N HIS A 429 18.13 13.85 -22.17
CA HIS A 429 17.22 14.90 -22.65
C HIS A 429 16.10 14.35 -23.55
N SER A 430 16.42 13.38 -24.41
CA SER A 430 15.40 12.70 -25.22
C SER A 430 14.43 11.89 -24.35
N GLU A 431 14.93 11.25 -23.29
CA GLU A 431 14.09 10.55 -22.31
C GLU A 431 13.15 11.51 -21.55
N ILE A 432 13.64 12.68 -21.11
CA ILE A 432 12.81 13.70 -20.46
C ILE A 432 11.68 14.17 -21.39
N THR A 433 11.98 14.45 -22.65
CA THR A 433 10.97 14.84 -23.64
C THR A 433 9.94 13.73 -23.82
N TRP A 434 10.39 12.48 -23.94
CA TRP A 434 9.51 11.32 -24.04
C TRP A 434 8.61 11.15 -22.80
N VAL A 435 9.15 11.33 -21.58
CA VAL A 435 8.36 11.25 -20.34
C VAL A 435 7.32 12.38 -20.30
N ARG A 436 7.68 13.60 -20.67
CA ARG A 436 6.74 14.74 -20.74
C ARG A 436 5.60 14.49 -21.74
N GLU A 437 5.92 13.98 -22.93
CA GLU A 437 4.91 13.62 -23.93
C GLU A 437 3.95 12.53 -23.41
N ASN A 438 4.45 11.53 -22.69
CA ASN A 438 3.59 10.51 -22.08
C ASN A 438 2.70 11.07 -20.98
N ILE A 439 3.21 11.99 -20.14
CA ILE A 439 2.41 12.71 -19.13
C ILE A 439 1.25 13.45 -19.80
N SER A 440 1.53 14.25 -20.83
CA SER A 440 0.50 14.97 -21.58
C SER A 440 -0.52 14.02 -22.20
N ARG A 441 -0.04 12.94 -22.85
CA ARG A 441 -0.92 11.93 -23.47
C ARG A 441 -1.84 11.26 -22.45
N ILE A 442 -1.36 10.96 -21.24
CA ILE A 442 -2.19 10.35 -20.18
C ILE A 442 -3.25 11.34 -19.70
N ILE A 443 -2.87 12.60 -19.49
CA ILE A 443 -3.81 13.66 -19.08
C ILE A 443 -4.91 13.84 -20.13
N ASP A 444 -4.56 13.85 -21.42
CA ASP A 444 -5.54 13.98 -22.51
C ASP A 444 -6.49 12.78 -22.56
N VAL A 445 -5.98 11.56 -22.41
CA VAL A 445 -6.80 10.34 -22.34
C VAL A 445 -7.75 10.39 -21.14
N MET A 446 -7.26 10.81 -19.97
CA MET A 446 -8.06 10.95 -18.76
C MET A 446 -9.19 11.97 -18.92
N ASN A 447 -8.91 13.14 -19.49
CA ASN A 447 -9.93 14.16 -19.73
C ASN A 447 -11.00 13.66 -20.72
N ASN A 448 -10.58 13.01 -21.81
CA ASN A 448 -11.50 12.39 -22.76
C ASN A 448 -12.39 11.30 -22.12
N MET A 449 -11.84 10.49 -21.22
CA MET A 449 -12.62 9.49 -20.48
C MET A 449 -13.64 10.14 -19.55
N ILE A 450 -13.25 11.21 -18.84
CA ILE A 450 -14.14 11.98 -17.96
C ILE A 450 -15.32 12.55 -18.75
N GLU A 451 -15.07 13.21 -19.88
CA GLU A 451 -16.12 13.80 -20.71
C GLU A 451 -17.10 12.75 -21.23
N LYS A 452 -16.59 11.63 -21.76
CA LYS A 452 -17.41 10.51 -22.25
C LYS A 452 -18.29 9.93 -21.14
N GLU A 453 -17.72 9.71 -19.96
CA GLU A 453 -18.45 9.13 -18.84
C GLU A 453 -19.53 10.07 -18.31
N ILE A 454 -19.21 11.35 -18.16
CA ILE A 454 -20.18 12.38 -17.77
C ILE A 454 -21.36 12.41 -18.75
N LEU A 455 -21.09 12.40 -20.06
CA LEU A 455 -22.13 12.40 -21.09
C LEU A 455 -22.99 11.13 -21.04
N ARG A 456 -22.37 9.98 -20.78
CA ARG A 456 -23.06 8.68 -20.67
C ARG A 456 -24.00 8.66 -19.48
N VAL A 457 -23.49 8.96 -18.29
CA VAL A 457 -24.25 8.99 -17.02
C VAL A 457 -25.39 10.01 -17.09
N SER A 458 -25.13 11.19 -17.68
CA SER A 458 -26.16 12.22 -17.85
C SER A 458 -27.31 11.81 -18.78
N ARG A 459 -27.08 10.87 -19.71
CA ARG A 459 -28.12 10.36 -20.62
C ARG A 459 -28.92 9.21 -20.03
N GLN A 460 -28.27 8.37 -19.21
CA GLN A 460 -28.90 7.16 -18.67
C GLN A 460 -29.74 7.44 -17.42
N ILE A 461 -29.28 8.36 -16.57
CA ILE A 461 -29.97 8.66 -15.31
C ILE A 461 -31.10 9.64 -15.61
N LYS A 462 -32.31 9.09 -15.72
CA LYS A 462 -33.52 9.89 -15.67
C LYS A 462 -33.72 10.38 -14.24
N PRO A 463 -34.15 11.63 -14.02
CA PRO A 463 -34.51 12.10 -12.69
C PRO A 463 -35.69 11.27 -12.19
N THR A 464 -35.41 10.25 -11.38
CA THR A 464 -36.43 9.45 -10.70
C THR A 464 -37.04 10.28 -9.59
N GLU A 465 -38.37 10.24 -9.43
CA GLU A 465 -39.08 10.92 -8.32
C GLU A 465 -38.78 10.29 -6.95
N ASN A 466 -38.05 9.16 -6.91
CA ASN A 466 -37.63 8.52 -5.68
C ASN A 466 -36.60 9.39 -4.94
N ILE A 467 -37.08 10.11 -3.91
CA ILE A 467 -36.30 10.93 -2.96
C ILE A 467 -35.12 10.16 -2.33
N LYS A 468 -35.15 8.82 -2.35
CA LYS A 468 -34.11 7.96 -1.76
C LYS A 468 -32.90 7.72 -2.66
N GLU A 469 -33.01 7.96 -3.97
CA GLU A 469 -31.89 7.74 -4.89
C GLU A 469 -30.95 8.96 -4.92
N PRO A 470 -29.62 8.76 -4.94
CA PRO A 470 -28.69 9.87 -5.04
C PRO A 470 -28.88 10.59 -6.38
N GLY A 471 -29.05 11.91 -6.32
CA GLY A 471 -29.21 12.72 -7.54
C GLY A 471 -27.99 12.67 -8.46
N LEU A 472 -28.20 12.94 -9.75
CA LEU A 472 -27.19 12.94 -10.81
C LEU A 472 -25.90 13.69 -10.41
N LEU A 473 -26.01 14.83 -9.74
CA LEU A 473 -24.86 15.60 -9.30
C LEU A 473 -23.99 14.85 -8.27
N HIS A 474 -24.60 14.09 -7.35
CA HIS A 474 -23.86 13.29 -6.38
C HIS A 474 -23.09 12.18 -7.09
N ILE A 475 -23.73 11.51 -8.06
CA ILE A 475 -23.11 10.46 -8.87
C ILE A 475 -21.90 11.01 -9.65
N ILE A 476 -22.07 12.15 -10.33
CA ILE A 476 -20.95 12.82 -11.04
C ILE A 476 -19.84 13.23 -10.06
N LYS A 477 -20.19 13.70 -8.85
CA LYS A 477 -19.20 14.04 -7.82
C LYS A 477 -18.43 12.80 -7.35
N CYS A 478 -19.11 11.65 -7.16
CA CYS A 478 -18.45 10.38 -6.86
C CYS A 478 -17.45 9.96 -7.95
N LEU A 479 -17.79 10.17 -9.22
CA LEU A 479 -16.95 9.76 -10.36
C LEU A 479 -15.74 10.67 -10.57
N VAL A 480 -15.92 11.99 -10.44
CA VAL A 480 -14.93 12.97 -10.92
C VAL A 480 -14.42 13.92 -9.83
N GLY A 481 -15.03 13.92 -8.64
CA GLY A 481 -14.65 14.78 -7.51
C GLY A 481 -14.93 16.25 -7.78
N ASP A 482 -13.94 17.11 -7.53
CA ASP A 482 -14.07 18.57 -7.68
C ASP A 482 -14.28 19.03 -9.11
N LYS A 483 -13.85 18.22 -10.10
CA LYS A 483 -14.13 18.46 -11.51
C LYS A 483 -15.64 18.41 -11.84
N ALA A 484 -16.48 17.93 -10.93
CA ALA A 484 -17.94 18.07 -11.07
C ALA A 484 -18.39 19.54 -11.17
N ARG A 485 -17.61 20.50 -10.66
CA ARG A 485 -17.88 21.94 -10.86
C ARG A 485 -17.73 22.35 -12.32
N GLU A 486 -16.83 21.73 -13.07
CA GLU A 486 -16.66 21.98 -14.51
C GLU A 486 -17.87 21.49 -15.30
N PHE A 487 -18.45 20.36 -14.88
CA PHE A 487 -19.72 19.88 -15.43
C PHE A 487 -20.86 20.88 -15.21
N GLN A 488 -20.99 21.45 -14.01
CA GLN A 488 -22.02 22.47 -13.76
C GLN A 488 -21.87 23.68 -14.70
N LYS A 489 -20.63 24.11 -14.95
CA LYS A 489 -20.34 25.18 -15.93
C LYS A 489 -20.74 24.78 -17.35
N LEU A 490 -20.46 23.54 -17.77
CA LEU A 490 -20.85 23.01 -19.08
C LEU A 490 -22.37 22.92 -19.25
N THR A 491 -23.09 22.43 -18.24
CA THR A 491 -24.56 22.36 -18.27
C THR A 491 -25.21 23.74 -18.29
N GLN A 492 -24.65 24.71 -17.57
CA GLN A 492 -25.17 26.09 -17.59
C GLN A 492 -24.95 26.76 -18.95
N ARG A 493 -23.81 26.52 -19.61
CA ARG A 493 -23.51 27.03 -20.95
C ARG A 493 -24.42 26.46 -22.04
N THR A 494 -24.70 25.16 -21.98
CA THR A 494 -25.60 24.51 -22.95
C THR A 494 -27.05 24.95 -22.76
N ALA A 495 -27.50 25.12 -21.51
CA ALA A 495 -28.83 25.64 -21.21
C ALA A 495 -29.02 27.10 -21.67
N SER A 496 -28.00 27.96 -21.55
CA SER A 496 -28.07 29.35 -22.00
C SER A 496 -28.02 29.48 -23.53
N GLN A 497 -27.23 28.65 -24.22
CA GLN A 497 -27.18 28.64 -25.68
C GLN A 497 -28.47 28.14 -26.34
N GLY A 498 -29.21 27.23 -25.69
CA GLY A 498 -30.50 26.74 -26.18
C GLY A 498 -31.60 27.81 -26.19
N ARG A 499 -31.56 28.78 -25.27
CA ARG A 499 -32.57 29.86 -25.19
C ARG A 499 -32.41 30.93 -26.26
N ASN A 500 -31.20 31.17 -26.76
CA ASN A 500 -30.95 32.20 -27.78
C ASN A 500 -31.27 31.75 -29.23
N ARG A 501 -31.64 30.49 -29.46
CA ARG A 501 -31.96 29.97 -30.81
C ARG A 501 -33.45 29.88 -31.15
N VAL A 502 -34.35 30.23 -30.24
CA VAL A 502 -35.81 30.14 -30.48
C VAL A 502 -36.45 31.51 -30.79
N ALA A 503 -35.66 32.60 -30.83
CA ALA A 503 -36.14 33.91 -31.30
C ALA A 503 -35.89 34.14 -32.81
N LEU A 504 -36.06 33.11 -33.64
CA LEU A 504 -36.26 33.31 -35.08
C LEU A 504 -37.74 33.55 -35.29
N ALA A 505 -38.05 34.80 -35.64
CA ALA A 505 -39.39 35.31 -35.88
C ALA A 505 -40.22 34.39 -36.79
N PRO A 506 -41.54 34.30 -36.59
CA PRO A 506 -42.42 33.68 -37.57
C PRO A 506 -42.28 34.45 -38.89
N ILE A 507 -41.75 33.79 -39.92
CA ILE A 507 -41.85 34.27 -41.28
C ILE A 507 -43.33 34.11 -41.65
N THR A 508 -44.06 35.22 -41.57
CA THR A 508 -45.41 35.34 -42.13
C THR A 508 -45.29 35.31 -43.65
N ASN A 509 -45.89 34.29 -44.27
CA ASN A 509 -46.27 34.32 -45.69
C ASN A 509 -47.72 34.76 -45.81
#